data_AF-R5NM07-F1
#
_entry.id   AF-R5NM07-F1
#
_cell.length_a   1.000
_cell.length_b   1.000
_cell.length_c   1.000
_cell.angle_alpha   90.00
_cell.angle_beta   90.00
_cell.angle_gamma   90.00
#
_symmetry.space_group_name_H-M   'P 1'
#
loop_
_entity.id
_entity.type
_entity.pdbx_description
1 polymer ?
#
loop_
_entity_poly.entity_id
_entity_poly.type
_entity_poly.pdbx_seq_one_letter_code
_entity_poly.pdbx_strand_id
1 'polypeptide(L)' 'MAVEIIIQIGDREFRRQFDDMKLSYQIILDELRKRLPQFVVANAVVHLDEDSPHMHIVGVPVTSGYKKGLSK' A
#
# COMPACT_ATOMS: atom_id res chain seq x y z
N MET A 1 -2.04 -7.43 -14.38
CA MET A 1 -0.76 -7.08 -13.75
C MET A 1 -1.07 -6.57 -12.35
N ALA A 2 -0.51 -7.19 -11.32
CA ALA A 2 -0.61 -6.69 -9.96
C ALA A 2 0.72 -6.03 -9.57
N VAL A 3 0.65 -5.00 -8.75
CA VAL A 3 1.79 -4.25 -8.22
C VAL A 3 1.71 -4.32 -6.70
N GLU A 4 2.87 -4.49 -6.07
CA GLU A 4 3.01 -4.42 -4.62
C GLU A 4 3.69 -3.10 -4.24
N ILE A 5 3.15 -2.43 -3.22
CA ILE A 5 3.71 -1.23 -2.61
C ILE A 5 4.00 -1.58 -1.15
N ILE A 6 5.26 -1.43 -0.75
CA ILE A 6 5.69 -1.63 0.64
C ILE A 6 5.90 -0.26 1.27
N ILE A 7 5.22 -0.01 2.38
CA ILE A 7 5.34 1.23 3.14
C ILE A 7 5.90 0.88 4.51
N GLN A 8 7.13 1.32 4.80
CA GLN A 8 7.77 1.18 6.10
C GLN A 8 7.83 2.54 6.79
N ILE A 9 7.43 2.58 8.06
CA ILE A 9 7.50 3.79 8.88
C ILE A 9 8.55 3.58 9.97
N GLY A 10 9.65 4.32 9.87
CA GLY A 10 10.73 4.27 10.84
C GLY A 10 11.46 2.93 10.86
N ASP A 11 12.14 2.69 11.97
CA ASP A 11 12.91 1.49 12.27
C ASP A 11 12.39 0.81 13.55
N ARG A 12 13.17 -0.14 14.07
CA ARG A 12 12.85 -0.87 15.29
C ARG A 12 12.70 0.05 16.51
N GLU A 13 13.47 1.13 16.59
CA GLU A 13 13.41 2.07 17.71
C GLU A 13 12.20 2.99 17.61
N PHE A 14 11.84 3.39 16.38
CA PHE A 14 10.63 4.16 16.12
C PHE A 14 9.37 3.44 16.60
N ARG A 15 9.26 2.12 16.36
CA ARG A 15 8.13 1.32 16.86
C ARG A 15 7.96 1.43 18.38
N ARG A 16 9.06 1.44 19.15
CA ARG A 16 8.99 1.46 20.62
C ARG A 16 8.45 2.77 21.18
N GLN A 17 8.48 3.84 20.40
CA GLN A 17 8.05 5.17 20.82
C GLN A 17 6.59 5.47 20.46
N PHE A 18 6.05 4.78 19.44
CA PHE A 18 4.71 5.05 18.90
C PHE A 18 3.85 3.79 18.96
N ASP A 19 2.96 3.74 19.95
CA ASP A 19 2.09 2.58 20.19
C ASP A 19 1.01 2.42 19.09
N ASP A 20 0.58 3.53 18.48
CA ASP A 20 -0.51 3.54 17.48
C ASP A 20 -0.02 3.56 16.02
N MET A 21 0.83 2.59 15.68
CA MET A 21 1.28 2.38 14.30
C MET A 21 0.13 1.95 13.38
N LYS A 22 -0.89 1.28 13.93
CA LYS A 22 -2.02 0.77 13.16
C LYS A 22 -2.86 1.92 12.57
N LEU A 23 -3.13 2.97 13.36
CA LEU A 23 -3.83 4.16 12.86
C LEU A 23 -3.03 4.86 11.75
N SER A 24 -1.71 4.96 11.90
CA SER A 24 -0.84 5.57 10.88
C SER A 24 -0.95 4.85 9.53
N TYR A 25 -0.91 3.51 9.53
CA TYR A 25 -1.07 2.72 8.31
C TYR A 25 -2.48 2.83 7.69
N GLN A 26 -3.52 2.93 8.52
CA GLN A 26 -4.88 3.16 8.03
C GLN A 26 -5.00 4.51 7.30
N ILE A 27 -4.48 5.58 7.91
CA ILE A 27 -4.46 6.92 7.29
C ILE A 27 -3.74 6.88 5.94
N ILE A 28 -2.58 6.22 5.87
CA ILE A 28 -1.80 6.09 4.64
C ILE A 28 -2.58 5.31 3.57
N LEU A 29 -3.22 4.20 3.94
CA LEU A 29 -4.02 3.40 3.01
C LEU A 29 -5.21 4.20 2.45
N ASP A 30 -5.90 4.95 3.31
CA ASP A 30 -6.99 5.84 2.91
C ASP A 30 -6.51 6.95 1.97
N GLU A 31 -5.38 7.60 2.28
CA GLU A 31 -4.79 8.61 1.40
C GLU A 31 -4.33 8.04 0.06
N LEU A 32 -3.77 6.82 0.06
CA LEU A 32 -3.37 6.13 -1.16
C LEU A 32 -4.58 5.86 -2.05
N ARG A 33 -5.69 5.38 -1.49
CA ARG A 33 -6.94 5.15 -2.24
C ARG A 33 -7.54 6.44 -2.80
N LYS A 34 -7.50 7.54 -2.04
CA LYS A 34 -7.98 8.85 -2.51
C LYS A 34 -7.12 9.42 -3.63
N ARG A 35 -5.79 9.32 -3.51
CA ARG A 35 -4.84 9.89 -4.49
C ARG A 35 -4.71 9.03 -5.74
N LEU A 36 -4.87 7.72 -5.61
CA LEU A 36 -4.78 6.75 -6.71
C LEU A 36 -6.11 6.01 -6.90
N PRO A 37 -7.19 6.68 -7.31
CA PRO A 37 -8.51 6.05 -7.45
C PRO A 37 -8.55 4.96 -8.53
N GLN A 38 -7.59 4.98 -9.46
CA GLN A 38 -7.40 3.96 -10.49
C GLN A 38 -6.58 2.76 -10.02
N PHE A 39 -6.03 2.79 -8.80
CA PHE A 39 -5.31 1.66 -8.22
C PHE A 39 -6.26 0.88 -7.32
N VAL A 40 -6.75 -0.25 -7.83
CA VAL A 40 -7.66 -1.13 -7.08
C VAL A 40 -6.84 -1.97 -6.11
N VAL A 41 -6.92 -1.64 -4.82
CA VAL A 41 -6.27 -2.41 -3.75
C VAL A 41 -6.98 -3.75 -3.58
N ALA A 42 -6.25 -4.85 -3.81
CA ALA A 42 -6.73 -6.21 -3.64
C ALA A 42 -6.40 -6.76 -2.24
N ASN A 43 -5.27 -6.35 -1.65
CA ASN A 43 -4.86 -6.74 -0.31
C ASN A 43 -4.04 -5.64 0.38
N ALA A 44 -4.14 -5.55 1.71
CA ALA A 44 -3.30 -4.69 2.54
C ALA A 44 -3.02 -5.38 3.88
N VAL A 45 -1.75 -5.72 4.15
CA VAL A 45 -1.32 -6.46 5.34
C VAL A 45 -0.24 -5.67 6.06
N VAL A 46 -0.39 -5.52 7.38
CA VAL A 46 0.59 -4.82 8.23
C VAL A 46 1.37 -5.87 9.02
N HIS A 47 2.69 -5.80 8.90
CA HIS A 47 3.64 -6.62 9.63
C HIS A 47 4.21 -5.79 10.79
N LEU A 48 3.81 -6.13 12.01
CA LEU A 48 4.26 -5.48 13.25
C LEU A 48 5.15 -6.38 14.10
N ASP A 49 5.36 -7.61 13.68
CA ASP A 49 6.14 -8.66 14.34
C ASP A 49 7.57 -8.77 13.79
N GLU A 50 7.87 -8.14 12.66
CA GLU A 50 9.20 -8.09 12.04
C GLU A 50 10.07 -6.95 12.59
N ASP A 51 11.31 -6.80 12.10
CA ASP A 51 12.29 -5.86 12.67
C ASP A 51 11.86 -4.39 12.56
N SER A 52 11.31 -4.01 11.39
CA SER A 52 10.68 -2.71 11.14
C SER A 52 9.18 -2.88 10.87
N PRO A 53 8.30 -2.04 11.43
CA PRO A 53 6.89 -2.09 11.09
C PRO A 53 6.72 -1.67 9.62
N HIS A 54 5.99 -2.45 8.84
CA HIS A 54 5.74 -2.14 7.43
C HIS A 54 4.40 -2.72 6.95
N MET A 55 3.87 -2.14 5.88
CA MET A 55 2.61 -2.56 5.26
C MET A 55 2.84 -2.93 3.80
N HIS A 56 2.38 -4.12 3.43
CA HIS A 56 2.31 -4.61 2.07
C HIS A 56 0.94 -4.30 1.48
N ILE A 57 0.89 -3.53 0.39
CA ILE A 57 -0.33 -3.24 -0.35
C ILE A 57 -0.20 -3.88 -1.73
N VAL A 58 -1.08 -4.83 -2.04
CA VAL A 58 -1.17 -5.42 -3.37
C VAL A 58 -2.36 -4.80 -4.08
N GLY A 59 -2.15 -4.27 -5.28
CA GLY A 59 -3.23 -3.72 -6.08
C GLY A 59 -2.98 -3.77 -7.58
N VAL A 60 -4.02 -3.44 -8.33
CA VAL A 60 -4.04 -3.50 -9.79
C VAL A 60 -4.32 -2.10 -10.33
N PRO A 61 -3.44 -1.53 -11.16
CA PRO A 61 -3.76 -0.30 -11.86
C PRO A 61 -4.83 -0.59 -12.93
N VAL A 62 -5.96 0.09 -12.84
CA VAL A 62 -7.10 0.02 -13.74
C VAL A 62 -7.24 1.38 -14.41
N THR A 63 -6.91 1.45 -15.70
CA THR A 63 -7.22 2.61 -16.53
C THR A 63 -7.97 2.18 -17.79
N SER A 64 -8.77 3.09 -18.33
CA SER A 64 -9.32 2.97 -19.67
C SER A 64 -8.37 3.66 -20.67
N GLY A 65 -8.18 3.08 -21.86
CA GLY A 65 -7.38 3.71 -22.91
C GLY A 65 -5.91 3.30 -22.99
N TYR A 66 -5.45 2.29 -22.22
CA TYR A 66 -4.20 1.60 -22.57
C TYR A 66 -4.31 1.13 -24.03
N LYS A 67 -3.21 1.29 -24.79
CA LYS A 67 -3.09 0.78 -26.15
C LYS A 67 -3.22 -0.74 -26.09
N LYS A 68 -4.45 -1.25 -26.25
CA LYS A 68 -4.69 -2.65 -26.52
C LYS A 68 -4.06 -2.87 -27.91
N GLY A 69 -3.11 -3.79 -28.02
CA GLY A 69 -2.44 -4.07 -29.29
C GLY A 69 -3.43 -4.31 -30.43
N LEU A 70 -2.91 -4.25 -31.67
CA LEU A 70 -3.65 -4.31 -32.94
C LEU A 70 -5.04 -4.94 -32.84
N SER A 71 -6.05 -4.10 -33.11
CA SER A 71 -7.39 -4.55 -33.45
C SER A 71 -7.31 -5.62 -34.54
N LYS A 72 -8.04 -6.72 -34.33
CA LYS A 72 -8.09 -7.86 -35.25
C LYS A 72 -8.50 -7.44 -36.66
#